data_AF-A0A7C2E8F8-F1
#
_entry.id   AF-A0A7C2E8F8-F1
#
_cell.length_a   1.000
_cell.length_b   1.000
_cell.length_c   1.000
_cell.angle_alpha   90.00
_cell.angle_beta   90.00
_cell.angle_gamma   90.00
#
_symmetry.space_group_name_H-M   'P 1'
#
loop_
_entity.id
_entity.type
_entity.pdbx_description
1 polymer ?
#
loop_
_entity_poly.entity_id
_entity_poly.type
_entity_poly.pdbx_seq_one_letter_code
_entity_poly.pdbx_strand_id
1 'polypeptide(L)' 'MASSINDRGDIVGAYWLPDPWRLVGFHLRSGLYRDVAVEAKSVRLNDINNAGTIVGICYDDLLPVKIEGLIVPK' A
#
# COMPACT_ATOMS: atom_id res chain seq x y z
N MET A 1 4.53 -4.97 -8.16
CA MET A 1 3.30 -5.53 -8.76
C MET A 1 2.10 -4.65 -8.40
N ALA A 2 1.28 -4.30 -9.39
CA ALA A 2 -0.02 -3.67 -9.15
C ALA A 2 -1.03 -4.70 -8.65
N SER A 3 -1.85 -4.32 -7.66
CA SER A 3 -2.82 -5.22 -7.02
C SER A 3 -4.27 -4.82 -7.27
N SER A 4 -4.57 -3.53 -7.40
CA SER A 4 -5.93 -3.04 -7.71
C SER A 4 -5.88 -1.66 -8.40
N ILE A 5 -6.97 -1.32 -9.08
CA ILE A 5 -7.21 -0.05 -9.77
C ILE A 5 -8.66 0.38 -9.57
N ASN A 6 -8.92 1.66 -9.31
CA ASN A 6 -10.29 2.21 -9.23
C ASN A 6 -10.73 2.88 -10.56
N ASP A 7 -12.00 3.30 -10.66
CA ASP A 7 -12.56 3.88 -11.90
C ASP A 7 -11.94 5.25 -12.27
N ARG A 8 -11.20 5.87 -11.34
CA ARG A 8 -10.45 7.12 -11.61
C ARG A 8 -9.06 6.84 -12.19
N GLY A 9 -8.67 5.56 -12.31
CA GLY A 9 -7.36 5.14 -12.77
C GLY A 9 -6.28 5.21 -11.68
N ASP A 10 -6.65 5.36 -10.41
CA ASP A 10 -5.70 5.27 -9.30
C ASP A 10 -5.30 3.80 -9.10
N ILE A 11 -4.01 3.51 -9.07
CA ILE A 11 -3.47 2.15 -8.95
C ILE A 11 -2.77 2.00 -7.61
N VAL A 12 -2.99 0.88 -6.93
CA VAL A 12 -2.24 0.50 -5.72
C VAL A 12 -1.52 -0.83 -5.92
N GLY A 13 -0.44 -1.02 -5.17
CA GLY A 13 0.25 -2.30 -5.13
C GLY A 13 1.43 -2.28 -4.19
N ALA A 14 2.39 -3.16 -4.45
CA ALA A 14 3.64 -3.19 -3.70
C ALA A 14 4.82 -3.72 -4.52
N TYR A 15 6.04 -3.44 -4.10
CA TYR A 15 7.28 -3.93 -4.70
C TYR A 15 8.29 -4.28 -3.61
N TRP A 16 9.22 -5.19 -3.93
CA TRP A 16 10.26 -5.61 -2.99
C TRP A 16 11.46 -4.67 -3.11
N LEU A 17 11.97 -4.24 -1.96
CA LEU A 17 13.30 -3.65 -1.83
C LEU A 17 14.26 -4.72 -1.30
N PRO A 18 15.51 -4.78 -1.80
CA PRO A 18 16.48 -5.78 -1.38
C PRO A 18 17.16 -5.48 -0.04
N ASP A 19 17.27 -4.21 0.36
CA ASP A 19 17.97 -3.80 1.59
C ASP A 19 17.27 -2.62 2.30
N PRO A 20 16.66 -2.84 3.49
CA PRO A 20 16.35 -4.15 4.04
C PRO A 20 15.38 -4.92 3.12
N TRP A 21 15.39 -6.26 3.16
CA TRP A 21 14.40 -7.05 2.43
C TRP A 21 13.00 -6.75 2.96
N ARG A 22 12.23 -5.97 2.20
CA ARG A 22 10.89 -5.54 2.61
C ARG A 22 9.98 -5.27 1.44
N LEU A 23 8.69 -5.42 1.69
CA LEU A 23 7.63 -5.07 0.75
C LEU A 23 7.22 -3.61 0.99
N VAL A 24 7.27 -2.77 -0.03
CA VAL A 24 6.85 -1.37 0.04
C VAL A 24 5.58 -1.18 -0.76
N GLY A 25 4.54 -0.65 -0.12
CA GLY A 25 3.29 -0.29 -0.77
C GLY A 25 3.44 0.97 -1.61
N PHE A 26 2.75 1.04 -2.74
CA PHE A 26 2.74 2.23 -3.59
C PHE A 26 1.34 2.63 -4.04
N HIS A 27 1.17 3.91 -4.31
CA HIS A 27 -0.02 4.50 -4.92
C HIS A 27 0.40 5.35 -6.12
N LEU A 28 -0.18 5.04 -7.28
CA LEU A 28 0.00 5.78 -8.52
C LEU A 28 -1.30 6.49 -8.87
N ARG A 29 -1.27 7.82 -8.89
CA ARG A 29 -2.44 8.65 -9.19
C ARG A 29 -2.10 9.72 -10.19
N SER A 30 -2.81 9.74 -11.32
CA SER A 30 -2.60 10.73 -12.40
C SER A 30 -1.14 10.80 -12.87
N GLY A 31 -0.48 9.65 -12.99
CA GLY A 31 0.94 9.55 -13.38
C GLY A 31 1.95 9.82 -12.26
N LEU A 32 1.50 10.24 -11.07
CA LEU A 32 2.37 10.50 -9.94
C LEU A 32 2.44 9.29 -9.01
N TYR A 33 3.62 8.67 -8.99
CA TYR A 33 3.96 7.56 -8.11
C TYR A 33 4.36 8.06 -6.73
N ARG A 34 3.87 7.41 -5.67
CA ARG A 34 4.31 7.62 -4.30
C ARG A 34 4.40 6.30 -3.54
N ASP A 35 5.43 6.16 -2.72
CA ASP A 35 5.48 5.14 -1.69
C ASP A 35 4.47 5.48 -0.59
N VAL A 36 3.83 4.45 -0.05
CA VAL A 36 2.93 4.59 1.10
C VAL A 36 3.76 4.47 2.36
N ALA A 37 3.99 5.62 2.99
CA ALA A 37 4.71 5.73 4.24
C ALA A 37 3.82 5.29 5.40
N VAL A 38 4.13 4.13 5.96
CA VAL A 38 3.54 3.61 7.20
C VAL A 38 4.70 3.20 8.10
N GLU A 39 4.54 3.39 9.40
CA GLU A 39 5.46 2.86 10.40
C GLU A 39 5.28 1.34 10.51
N ALA A 40 5.70 0.61 9.47
CA ALA A 40 5.72 -0.84 9.42
C ALA A 40 6.92 -1.31 8.59
N LYS A 41 7.46 -2.49 8.90
CA LYS A 41 8.56 -3.08 8.12
C LYS A 41 8.17 -3.39 6.69
N SER A 42 6.99 -3.98 6.48
CA SER A 42 6.49 -4.31 5.15
C SER A 42 5.04 -3.91 4.99
N VAL A 43 4.68 -3.37 3.82
CA VAL A 43 3.34 -2.91 3.47
C VAL A 43 2.95 -3.49 2.11
N ARG A 44 1.77 -4.12 2.07
CA ARG A 44 1.11 -4.53 0.83
C ARG A 44 -0.25 -3.85 0.73
N LEU A 45 -0.49 -3.11 -0.34
CA LEU A 45 -1.82 -2.58 -0.65
C LEU A 45 -2.54 -3.57 -1.55
N ASN A 46 -3.73 -3.99 -1.14
CA ASN A 46 -4.48 -5.06 -1.79
C ASN A 46 -5.62 -4.51 -2.65
N ASP A 47 -6.27 -3.44 -2.20
CA ASP A 47 -7.44 -2.91 -2.88
C ASP A 47 -7.63 -1.40 -2.67
N ILE A 48 -8.37 -0.77 -3.59
CA ILE A 48 -8.72 0.64 -3.59
C ILE A 48 -10.14 0.84 -4.14
N ASN A 49 -10.96 1.65 -3.48
CA ASN A 49 -12.28 2.02 -3.99
C ASN A 49 -12.28 3.40 -4.69
N ASN A 50 -13.42 3.78 -5.30
CA ASN A 50 -13.58 5.07 -5.98
C ASN A 50 -13.54 6.30 -5.06
N ALA A 51 -13.73 6.11 -3.75
CA ALA A 51 -13.52 7.19 -2.77
C ALA A 51 -12.03 7.43 -2.51
N GLY A 52 -11.15 6.51 -2.92
CA GLY A 52 -9.72 6.52 -2.61
C GLY A 52 -9.36 5.86 -1.28
N THR A 53 -10.31 5.12 -0.67
CA THR A 53 -10.02 4.28 0.49
C THR A 53 -9.19 3.10 0.03
N ILE A 54 -8.06 2.86 0.70
CA ILE A 54 -7.13 1.78 0.39
C ILE A 54 -7.15 0.78 1.54
N VAL A 55 -7.12 -0.50 1.21
CA VAL A 55 -6.94 -1.57 2.21
C VAL A 55 -5.74 -2.42 1.86
N GLY A 56 -5.12 -3.00 2.88
CA GLY A 56 -3.84 -3.67 2.76
C GLY A 56 -3.48 -4.46 4.00
N ILE A 57 -2.26 -4.98 4.01
CA ILE A 57 -1.66 -5.65 5.17
C ILE A 57 -0.32 -4.97 5.43
N CYS A 58 -0.05 -4.70 6.70
CA CYS A 58 1.28 -4.36 7.18
C CYS A 58 1.83 -5.50 8.04
N TYR A 59 3.15 -5.64 8.03
CA TYR A 59 3.87 -6.60 8.86
C TYR A 59 4.96 -5.85 9.61
N ASP A 60 5.02 -6.08 10.92
CA ASP A 60 6.19 -5.82 11.74
C ASP A 60 6.71 -7.13 12.29
N ASP A 61 8.01 -7.18 12.61
CA ASP A 61 8.65 -8.37 13.16
C ASP A 61 8.11 -8.75 14.55
N LEU A 62 7.24 -7.92 15.14
CA LEU A 62 6.62 -8.13 16.44
C LEU A 62 5.15 -8.51 16.24
N LEU A 63 4.93 -9.78 15.90
CA LEU A 63 3.64 -10.45 15.71
C LEU A 63 2.81 -9.94 14.51
N PRO A 64 2.01 -10.80 13.85
CA PRO A 64 1.12 -10.36 12.78
C PRO A 64 0.04 -9.44 13.34
N VAL A 65 0.28 -8.13 13.30
CA VAL A 65 -0.75 -7.14 13.59
C VAL A 65 -1.63 -7.00 12.34
N LYS A 66 -2.81 -7.62 12.36
CA LYS A 66 -3.86 -7.33 11.38
C LYS A 66 -4.37 -5.90 11.66
N ILE A 67 -3.90 -4.91 10.91
CA ILE A 67 -4.52 -3.58 10.94
C ILE A 67 -5.67 -3.56 9.93
N GLU A 68 -6.89 -3.33 10.42
CA GLU A 68 -8.06 -3.07 9.57
C GLU A 68 -8.06 -1.59 9.17
N GLY A 69 -7.94 -1.32 7.86
CA GLY A 69 -8.14 0.01 7.28
C GLY A 69 -6.93 0.95 7.43
N LEU A 70 -6.00 0.89 6.47
CA LEU A 70 -5.01 1.94 6.30
C LEU A 70 -5.67 3.13 5.59
N ILE A 71 -6.15 4.12 6.36
CA ILE A 71 -6.58 5.39 5.80
C ILE A 71 -5.31 6.22 5.54
N VAL A 72 -4.87 6.30 4.29
CA VAL A 72 -3.86 7.29 3.88
C VAL A 72 -4.57 8.64 3.74
N PRO A 73 -4.30 9.65 4.60
CA PRO A 73 -4.88 10.96 4.42
C PRO A 73 -4.38 11.61 3.13
N LYS A 74 -5.23 12.45 2.53
CA LYS A 74 -4.99 13.17 1.28
C LYS A 74 -3.85 14.18 1.38
#